data_AF-A0A2V0PRF2-F1
#
_entry.id   AF-A0A2V0PRF2-F1
#
_cell.length_a   1.000
_cell.length_b   1.000
_cell.length_c   1.000
_cell.angle_alpha   90.00
_cell.angle_beta   90.00
_cell.angle_gamma   90.00
#
_symmetry.space_group_name_H-M   'P 1'
#
loop_
_entity.id
_entity.type
_entity.pdbx_description
1 polymer ?
#
loop_
_entity_poly.entity_id
_entity_poly.type
_entity_poly.pdbx_seq_one_letter_code
_entity_poly.pdbx_strand_id
1 'polypeptide(L)'
;MDLLGPASKAGAKRRGPHAYVHALAMTPRGSSGGAGAAGARVAAEAAAAVAARAAGLARHPATGAVVYMALGGFLAYLLLAFVGSRALAPPLEPPVPGMNGPTAAAAAAAAAMHAAAAARAAELLALDAGRPVTCDNSCFKANDGVCDDGRHYPNMTQGLETWVVCDLGTDCADCGPWKGAPHTASWTEPVGPIEFLRRRGIEVRSRTTAYRPKFTFAYTNPAHDVDVSASASATGVVEASISHIFYHVLHGPCSVTGRGLFVDVGANFGWYSLLAGAMGCSVIAFEPVPQFRAFFEYNVARNGLAHKIQIRPAAAVAHPGRGNYTVVVPQRGIWGTAGIDGANIDHLIDNEGEYERVRVSGESLDQVLADRHVDLLKVDVEGFEPDVIQGASSLLSRQLIDNVVMEYSPHVAEKASRWEELSRPPRMLLSLIEGPSAFTIGHIQHRGGEVEIASWSQPLGLYAQVTAANLQHDLLDAKLVSKTGMIWAREPCPAMVNLALLVDGMPERFHPKSFRSVINFNTNVWASRLERFLPHLRGAPVGVIPLGASLREGWFPPPNWTELGSGGRSCAELRATAARERLDDAGRASLLVSHHCRCGEEAPCPEAEAIADGCARRGEIPFED
;
A
#
# COMPACT_ATOMS: atom_id res chain seq x y z
N MET A 1 -54.49 -17.57 4.08
CA MET A 1 -55.72 -17.64 3.28
C MET A 1 -55.31 -17.51 1.83
N ASP A 2 -55.38 -18.63 1.12
CA ASP A 2 -55.17 -18.74 -0.32
C ASP A 2 -56.29 -18.06 -1.11
N LEU A 3 -55.95 -17.56 -2.30
CA LEU A 3 -56.49 -17.96 -3.60
C LEU A 3 -56.44 -16.79 -4.59
N LEU A 4 -55.63 -16.92 -5.66
CA LEU A 4 -56.07 -17.09 -7.06
C LEU A 4 -54.88 -16.92 -8.01
N GLY A 5 -54.67 -17.92 -8.88
CA GLY A 5 -53.55 -18.04 -9.82
C GLY A 5 -53.82 -17.48 -11.24
N PRO A 6 -53.27 -18.10 -12.31
CA PRO A 6 -52.30 -17.43 -13.18
C PRO A 6 -52.72 -17.33 -14.67
N ALA A 7 -52.26 -16.29 -15.36
CA ALA A 7 -52.21 -16.12 -16.83
C ALA A 7 -51.46 -14.81 -17.14
N SER A 8 -50.68 -14.59 -18.20
CA SER A 8 -50.36 -15.32 -19.43
C SER A 8 -49.08 -14.71 -20.04
N LYS A 9 -48.41 -15.48 -20.92
CA LYS A 9 -47.26 -15.08 -21.72
C LYS A 9 -47.66 -14.04 -22.78
N ALA A 10 -46.95 -12.91 -22.84
CA ALA A 10 -46.84 -12.09 -24.04
C ALA A 10 -45.38 -11.60 -24.16
N GLY A 11 -44.75 -11.93 -25.29
CA GLY A 11 -43.36 -11.62 -25.57
C GLY A 11 -43.13 -10.13 -25.82
N ALA A 12 -42.16 -9.57 -25.12
CA ALA A 12 -41.51 -8.33 -25.49
C ALA A 12 -40.03 -8.61 -25.74
N LYS A 13 -39.57 -8.26 -26.94
CA LYS A 13 -38.18 -8.37 -27.39
C LYS A 13 -37.24 -7.72 -26.38
N ARG A 14 -36.35 -8.51 -25.78
CA ARG A 14 -35.19 -8.02 -25.02
C ARG A 14 -34.25 -7.29 -25.99
N ARG A 15 -34.18 -5.96 -25.90
CA ARG A 15 -32.98 -5.21 -26.26
C ARG A 15 -32.08 -5.27 -25.02
N GLY A 16 -30.92 -5.91 -25.15
CA GLY A 16 -29.95 -6.00 -24.07
C GLY A 16 -29.32 -4.63 -23.77
N PRO A 17 -28.89 -4.36 -22.53
CA PRO A 17 -28.01 -3.25 -22.25
C PRO A 17 -26.58 -3.63 -22.67
N HIS A 18 -26.01 -2.79 -23.53
CA HIS A 18 -24.62 -2.81 -23.93
C HIS A 18 -23.72 -2.64 -22.70
N ALA A 19 -22.98 -3.70 -22.36
CA ALA A 19 -21.80 -3.59 -21.51
C ALA A 19 -20.67 -3.02 -22.38
N TYR A 20 -20.20 -1.81 -22.05
CA TYR A 20 -18.93 -1.32 -22.59
C TYR A 20 -17.79 -2.04 -21.85
N VAL A 21 -17.34 -3.12 -22.46
CA VAL A 21 -16.05 -3.75 -22.19
C VAL A 21 -15.07 -3.16 -23.21
N HIS A 22 -14.00 -2.53 -22.76
CA HIS A 22 -12.77 -2.48 -23.55
C HIS A 22 -11.57 -2.79 -22.65
N ALA A 23 -11.18 -4.06 -22.68
CA ALA A 23 -9.80 -4.48 -22.52
C ALA A 23 -9.03 -4.07 -23.78
N LEU A 24 -7.80 -3.59 -23.61
CA LEU A 24 -6.79 -3.54 -24.67
C LEU A 24 -5.50 -4.13 -24.12
N ALA A 25 -5.38 -5.44 -24.28
CA ALA A 25 -4.09 -6.11 -24.37
C ALA A 25 -3.75 -6.23 -25.85
N MET A 26 -2.66 -5.62 -26.32
CA MET A 26 -1.92 -6.10 -27.49
C MET A 26 -0.42 -5.77 -27.39
N THR A 27 0.36 -6.83 -27.60
CA THR A 27 1.81 -6.97 -27.72
C THR A 27 2.49 -6.00 -28.70
N PRO A 28 3.77 -5.64 -28.50
CA PRO A 28 4.53 -4.87 -29.49
C PRO A 28 5.23 -5.78 -30.52
N ARG A 29 4.99 -5.53 -31.81
CA ARG A 29 5.98 -5.74 -32.89
C ARG A 29 6.20 -4.41 -33.60
N GLY A 30 7.46 -4.09 -33.85
CA GLY A 30 7.95 -2.72 -34.05
C GLY A 30 7.87 -2.15 -35.46
N SER A 31 8.15 -0.84 -35.54
CA SER A 31 8.88 -0.17 -36.64
C SER A 31 9.19 1.30 -36.28
N SER A 32 10.47 1.63 -36.31
CA SER A 32 11.16 2.93 -36.50
C SER A 32 10.39 4.25 -36.71
N GLY A 33 10.85 5.32 -36.02
CA GLY A 33 11.14 6.62 -36.67
C GLY A 33 10.51 7.92 -36.08
N GLY A 34 11.32 8.69 -35.33
CA GLY A 34 11.39 10.17 -35.42
C GLY A 34 10.45 11.06 -34.59
N ALA A 35 11.00 11.80 -33.60
CA ALA A 35 10.82 13.26 -33.39
C ALA A 35 11.44 13.74 -32.06
N GLY A 36 12.57 14.46 -32.13
CA GLY A 36 13.33 14.97 -30.97
C GLY A 36 13.51 16.50 -30.92
N ALA A 37 12.63 17.28 -31.54
CA ALA A 37 12.82 18.74 -31.67
C ALA A 37 11.95 19.62 -30.74
N ALA A 38 10.99 19.06 -30.00
CA ALA A 38 10.07 19.86 -29.17
C ALA A 38 10.59 20.12 -27.72
N GLY A 39 11.51 19.29 -27.20
CA GLY A 39 11.94 19.34 -25.80
C GLY A 39 12.97 20.43 -25.44
N ALA A 40 13.74 20.94 -26.42
CA ALA A 40 14.84 21.88 -26.13
C ALA A 40 14.37 23.34 -25.92
N ARG A 41 13.18 23.70 -26.42
CA ARG A 41 12.66 25.07 -26.35
C ARG A 41 12.04 25.38 -24.98
N VAL A 42 11.43 24.38 -24.34
CA VAL A 42 10.80 24.47 -23.01
C VAL A 42 11.83 24.62 -21.89
N ALA A 43 13.01 24.00 -22.02
CA ALA A 43 14.07 24.07 -21.01
C ALA A 43 14.79 25.44 -20.97
N ALA A 44 14.89 26.13 -22.11
CA ALA A 44 15.56 27.43 -22.21
C ALA A 44 14.69 28.58 -21.65
N GLU A 45 13.36 28.50 -21.84
CA GLU A 45 12.41 29.48 -21.30
C GLU A 45 12.27 29.36 -19.77
N ALA A 46 12.37 28.14 -19.22
CA ALA A 46 12.40 27.89 -17.78
C ALA A 46 13.67 28.45 -17.09
N ALA A 47 14.84 28.34 -17.72
CA ALA A 47 16.10 28.85 -17.16
C ALA A 47 16.17 30.38 -17.16
N ALA A 48 15.61 31.04 -18.18
CA ALA A 48 15.54 32.50 -18.26
C ALA A 48 14.57 33.11 -17.21
N ALA A 49 13.45 32.44 -16.94
CA ALA A 49 12.48 32.85 -15.92
C ALA A 49 13.04 32.76 -14.49
N VAL A 50 13.89 31.77 -14.20
CA VAL A 50 14.56 31.60 -12.90
C VAL A 50 15.65 32.66 -12.68
N ALA A 51 16.42 33.01 -13.71
CA ALA A 51 17.45 34.04 -13.63
C ALA A 51 16.88 35.46 -13.44
N ALA A 52 15.74 35.77 -14.07
CA ALA A 52 15.06 37.07 -13.92
C ALA A 52 14.46 37.25 -12.50
N ARG A 53 13.99 36.17 -11.87
CA ARG A 53 13.43 36.17 -10.51
C ARG A 53 14.52 36.33 -9.43
N ALA A 54 15.73 35.81 -9.68
CA ALA A 54 16.88 35.94 -8.79
C ALA A 54 17.47 37.37 -8.77
N ALA A 55 17.39 38.11 -9.88
CA ALA A 55 17.89 39.49 -9.97
C ALA A 55 16.99 40.53 -9.25
N GLY A 56 15.73 40.20 -8.95
CA GLY A 56 14.76 41.10 -8.29
C GLY A 56 14.88 41.18 -6.77
N LEU A 57 15.56 40.22 -6.12
CA LEU A 57 15.64 40.10 -4.66
C LEU A 57 16.86 40.80 -4.02
N ALA A 58 17.73 41.44 -4.82
CA ALA A 58 18.98 42.06 -4.35
C ALA A 58 18.88 43.58 -4.11
N ARG A 59 17.90 44.04 -3.33
CA ARG A 59 17.86 45.43 -2.84
C ARG A 59 17.51 45.49 -1.35
N HIS A 60 18.43 45.09 -0.48
CA HIS A 60 18.57 45.63 0.89
C HIS A 60 19.88 45.15 1.52
N PRO A 61 20.67 46.02 2.20
CA PRO A 61 21.99 45.66 2.68
C PRO A 61 21.94 45.24 4.16
N ALA A 62 21.79 43.96 4.46
CA ALA A 62 22.24 43.33 5.71
C ALA A 62 22.00 41.79 5.72
N THR A 63 22.63 41.06 4.80
CA THR A 63 22.89 39.59 4.91
C THR A 63 23.75 39.16 3.72
N GLY A 64 24.97 39.71 3.63
CA GLY A 64 25.89 39.48 2.51
C GLY A 64 26.91 38.35 2.71
N ALA A 65 26.92 37.66 3.86
CA ALA A 65 28.05 36.79 4.22
C ALA A 65 27.77 35.27 4.19
N VAL A 66 26.51 34.81 4.11
CA VAL A 66 26.19 33.35 4.16
C VAL A 66 25.93 32.73 2.78
N VAL A 67 25.71 33.54 1.74
CA VAL A 67 25.48 33.05 0.37
C VAL A 67 26.78 32.75 -0.39
N TYR A 68 27.92 33.32 0.03
CA TYR A 68 29.19 33.19 -0.69
C TYR A 68 29.95 31.87 -0.44
N MET A 69 29.67 31.13 0.63
CA MET A 69 30.32 29.82 0.85
C MET A 69 29.63 28.65 0.13
N ALA A 70 28.35 28.76 -0.23
CA ALA A 70 27.62 27.69 -0.92
C ALA A 70 27.84 27.65 -2.44
N LEU A 71 28.30 28.77 -3.05
CA LEU A 71 28.55 28.85 -4.50
C LEU A 71 30.01 28.55 -4.90
N GLY A 72 30.97 28.60 -3.97
CA GLY A 72 32.39 28.34 -4.25
C GLY A 72 32.74 26.85 -4.45
N GLY A 73 31.99 25.93 -3.82
CA GLY A 73 32.23 24.49 -3.93
C GLY A 73 31.78 23.88 -5.27
N PHE A 74 30.77 24.48 -5.92
CA PHE A 74 30.19 23.96 -7.15
C PHE A 74 31.05 24.28 -8.39
N LEU A 75 31.85 25.36 -8.36
CA LEU A 75 32.71 25.77 -9.47
C LEU A 75 34.03 24.97 -9.56
N ALA A 76 34.53 24.42 -8.45
CA ALA A 76 35.77 23.63 -8.43
C ALA A 76 35.58 22.22 -9.02
N TYR A 77 34.36 21.66 -8.93
CA TYR A 77 34.03 20.35 -9.48
C TYR A 77 33.92 20.36 -11.01
N LEU A 78 33.58 21.52 -11.61
CA LEU A 78 33.50 21.71 -13.06
C LEU A 78 34.88 21.88 -13.75
N LEU A 79 35.92 22.27 -13.02
CA LEU A 79 37.26 22.54 -13.58
C LEU A 79 38.19 21.31 -13.69
N LEU A 80 37.92 20.24 -12.94
CA LEU A 80 38.73 19.01 -12.97
C LEU A 80 38.36 18.04 -14.10
N ALA A 81 37.23 18.26 -14.79
CA ALA A 81 36.77 17.39 -15.87
C ALA A 81 37.30 17.79 -17.28
N PHE A 82 38.09 18.87 -17.41
CA PHE A 82 38.42 19.47 -18.72
C PHE A 82 39.89 19.38 -19.18
N VAL A 83 40.79 18.70 -18.45
CA VAL A 83 42.21 18.61 -18.84
C VAL A 83 42.63 17.15 -19.11
N GLY A 84 42.58 16.77 -20.39
CA GLY A 84 43.14 15.54 -20.95
C GLY A 84 42.28 15.06 -22.13
N SER A 85 42.68 15.13 -23.41
CA SER A 85 44.00 15.30 -24.00
C SER A 85 43.85 15.80 -25.45
N ARG A 86 44.67 16.77 -25.86
CA ARG A 86 44.94 17.15 -27.26
C ARG A 86 46.23 16.46 -27.74
N ALA A 87 46.22 15.90 -28.94
CA ALA A 87 47.36 15.84 -29.89
C ALA A 87 46.75 15.61 -31.30
N LEU A 88 46.67 16.63 -32.18
CA LEU A 88 47.63 16.99 -33.25
C LEU A 88 47.75 15.86 -34.31
N ALA A 89 47.48 16.02 -35.61
CA ALA A 89 47.59 17.20 -36.49
C ALA A 89 46.72 17.05 -37.79
N PRO A 90 46.53 18.15 -38.57
CA PRO A 90 45.48 18.42 -39.57
C PRO A 90 46.08 18.38 -41.03
N PRO A 91 45.62 19.01 -42.15
CA PRO A 91 44.58 20.03 -42.42
C PRO A 91 43.52 19.62 -43.48
N LEU A 92 42.33 20.20 -43.51
CA LEU A 92 42.02 21.51 -44.11
C LEU A 92 40.74 22.10 -43.47
N GLU A 93 40.81 23.40 -43.18
CA GLU A 93 39.79 24.33 -42.68
C GLU A 93 39.73 25.53 -43.68
N PRO A 94 38.81 26.52 -43.60
CA PRO A 94 37.50 26.68 -42.88
C PRO A 94 36.44 27.40 -43.79
N PRO A 95 35.33 28.08 -43.34
CA PRO A 95 34.72 28.23 -41.99
C PRO A 95 33.19 27.89 -41.86
N VAL A 96 32.67 27.28 -40.76
CA VAL A 96 32.15 27.78 -39.42
C VAL A 96 30.65 28.21 -39.43
N PRO A 97 29.80 28.10 -38.36
CA PRO A 97 29.78 27.34 -37.07
C PRO A 97 28.48 26.50 -36.80
N GLY A 98 28.49 25.35 -36.10
CA GLY A 98 28.24 25.32 -34.64
C GLY A 98 27.71 23.96 -34.11
N MET A 99 28.65 23.17 -33.56
CA MET A 99 28.69 21.85 -32.89
C MET A 99 27.45 21.08 -32.36
N ASN A 100 27.61 19.76 -32.57
CA ASN A 100 27.00 18.55 -32.02
C ASN A 100 26.68 18.50 -30.52
N GLY A 101 25.55 17.83 -30.21
CA GLY A 101 25.26 17.15 -28.94
C GLY A 101 25.96 15.78 -28.82
N PRO A 102 25.78 15.08 -27.68
CA PRO A 102 26.57 13.90 -27.32
C PRO A 102 26.28 12.69 -28.21
N THR A 103 27.32 11.89 -28.46
CA THR A 103 27.43 10.83 -29.46
C THR A 103 26.78 9.51 -29.03
N ALA A 104 26.52 8.64 -30.02
CA ALA A 104 26.03 7.26 -29.90
C ALA A 104 26.76 6.38 -28.87
N ALA A 105 27.94 6.79 -28.38
CA ALA A 105 28.67 6.12 -27.31
C ALA A 105 28.00 6.24 -25.93
N ALA A 106 27.27 7.32 -25.64
CA ALA A 106 26.57 7.48 -24.35
C ALA A 106 25.30 6.63 -24.26
N ALA A 107 24.58 6.48 -25.39
CA ALA A 107 23.45 5.55 -25.50
C ALA A 107 23.93 4.09 -25.48
N ALA A 108 25.09 3.79 -26.08
CA ALA A 108 25.73 2.49 -25.98
C ALA A 108 26.20 2.17 -24.56
N ALA A 109 26.66 3.15 -23.78
CA ALA A 109 27.04 2.98 -22.38
C ALA A 109 25.83 2.72 -21.46
N ALA A 110 24.71 3.41 -21.65
CA ALA A 110 23.47 3.17 -20.89
C ALA A 110 22.85 1.80 -21.23
N ALA A 111 22.85 1.41 -22.51
CA ALA A 111 22.44 0.07 -22.95
C ALA A 111 23.39 -1.02 -22.44
N ALA A 112 24.70 -0.76 -22.40
CA ALA A 112 25.68 -1.68 -21.82
C ALA A 112 25.54 -1.82 -20.29
N MET A 113 25.12 -0.77 -19.57
CA MET A 113 24.83 -0.85 -18.13
C MET A 113 23.53 -1.62 -17.82
N HIS A 114 22.47 -1.45 -18.62
CA HIS A 114 21.26 -2.26 -18.51
C HIS A 114 21.50 -3.71 -18.94
N ALA A 115 22.26 -3.94 -20.00
CA ALA A 115 22.68 -5.28 -20.41
C ALA A 115 23.61 -5.92 -19.39
N ALA A 116 24.48 -5.16 -18.71
CA ALA A 116 25.32 -5.67 -17.62
C ALA A 116 24.51 -5.99 -16.37
N ALA A 117 23.47 -5.21 -16.03
CA ALA A 117 22.55 -5.51 -14.92
C ALA A 117 21.69 -6.74 -15.22
N ALA A 118 21.17 -6.85 -16.45
CA ALA A 118 20.41 -8.02 -16.92
C ALA A 118 21.31 -9.26 -17.07
N ALA A 119 22.57 -9.10 -17.50
CA ALA A 119 23.55 -10.17 -17.56
C ALA A 119 23.98 -10.61 -16.15
N ARG A 120 24.13 -9.70 -15.18
CA ARG A 120 24.37 -10.06 -13.77
C ARG A 120 23.19 -10.77 -13.15
N ALA A 121 21.95 -10.35 -13.47
CA ALA A 121 20.74 -11.04 -13.04
C ALA A 121 20.63 -12.42 -13.70
N ALA A 122 20.97 -12.54 -14.99
CA ALA A 122 21.01 -13.81 -15.71
C ALA A 122 22.16 -14.72 -15.27
N GLU A 123 23.31 -14.18 -14.87
CA GLU A 123 24.47 -14.90 -14.32
C GLU A 123 24.20 -15.36 -12.89
N LEU A 124 23.49 -14.56 -12.09
CA LEU A 124 22.93 -14.96 -10.78
C LEU A 124 21.84 -16.04 -10.92
N LEU A 125 21.01 -15.97 -11.96
CA LEU A 125 20.02 -17.01 -12.29
C LEU A 125 20.66 -18.26 -12.90
N ALA A 126 21.81 -18.14 -13.57
CA ALA A 126 22.53 -19.25 -14.20
C ALA A 126 23.48 -19.98 -13.25
N LEU A 127 23.92 -19.34 -12.16
CA LEU A 127 24.76 -19.95 -11.13
C LEU A 127 24.02 -20.97 -10.24
N ASP A 128 22.69 -21.07 -10.33
CA ASP A 128 21.88 -22.00 -9.54
C ASP A 128 21.05 -23.00 -10.40
N ALA A 129 21.26 -22.99 -11.71
CA ALA A 129 20.61 -23.92 -12.63
C ALA A 129 21.30 -25.29 -12.62
N GLY A 130 21.03 -26.11 -11.60
CA GLY A 130 21.19 -27.56 -11.74
C GLY A 130 21.83 -28.31 -10.58
N ARG A 131 21.16 -28.32 -9.42
CA ARG A 131 20.98 -29.53 -8.60
C ARG A 131 19.93 -29.22 -7.52
N PRO A 132 18.93 -30.08 -7.28
CA PRO A 132 18.16 -29.96 -6.05
C PRO A 132 19.15 -30.12 -4.90
N VAL A 133 19.45 -29.03 -4.19
CA VAL A 133 20.25 -29.09 -2.96
C VAL A 133 19.36 -29.74 -1.92
N THR A 134 19.37 -31.07 -1.87
CA THR A 134 18.94 -31.78 -0.67
C THR A 134 19.75 -31.22 0.50
N CYS A 135 19.08 -30.76 1.56
CA CYS A 135 19.69 -30.60 2.87
C CYS A 135 20.04 -32.02 3.36
N ASP A 136 21.08 -32.61 2.78
CA ASP A 136 21.85 -33.58 3.50
C ASP A 136 22.61 -32.78 4.55
N ASN A 137 22.77 -33.36 5.73
CA ASN A 137 23.47 -32.70 6.80
C ASN A 137 25.01 -32.72 6.58
N SER A 138 25.46 -32.47 5.34
CA SER A 138 26.84 -32.65 4.89
C SER A 138 27.27 -31.58 3.89
N CYS A 139 27.86 -30.48 4.41
CA CYS A 139 28.49 -29.45 3.59
C CYS A 139 30.01 -29.66 3.49
N PHE A 140 30.66 -29.20 2.41
CA PHE A 140 32.13 -29.27 2.23
C PHE A 140 32.92 -28.55 3.33
N LYS A 141 32.30 -27.56 3.98
CA LYS A 141 32.87 -26.77 5.08
C LYS A 141 32.59 -27.31 6.48
N ALA A 142 32.01 -28.50 6.60
CA ALA A 142 31.76 -29.09 7.91
C ALA A 142 33.09 -29.23 8.68
N ASN A 143 33.15 -28.65 9.89
CA ASN A 143 34.31 -28.64 10.78
C ASN A 143 35.46 -27.68 10.41
N ASP A 144 35.19 -26.57 9.72
CA ASP A 144 36.18 -25.51 9.51
C ASP A 144 36.23 -24.46 10.64
N GLY A 145 35.28 -24.51 11.58
CA GLY A 145 35.19 -23.61 12.73
C GLY A 145 34.51 -22.28 12.42
N VAL A 146 33.88 -22.15 11.25
CA VAL A 146 33.16 -20.96 10.78
C VAL A 146 31.70 -21.33 10.54
N CYS A 147 30.79 -20.69 11.29
CA CYS A 147 29.38 -21.03 11.21
C CYS A 147 28.69 -20.30 10.04
N ASP A 148 28.46 -21.02 8.95
CA ASP A 148 27.89 -20.47 7.72
C ASP A 148 26.33 -20.48 7.68
N ASP A 149 25.67 -20.81 8.80
CA ASP A 149 24.21 -21.04 8.93
C ASP A 149 23.34 -19.77 9.07
N GLY A 150 23.93 -18.60 8.86
CA GLY A 150 23.24 -17.33 9.05
C GLY A 150 23.18 -16.83 10.50
N ARG A 151 23.69 -17.53 11.52
CA ARG A 151 23.86 -16.91 12.85
C ARG A 151 24.52 -15.54 12.71
N HIS A 152 24.06 -14.59 13.51
CA HIS A 152 24.52 -13.21 13.48
C HIS A 152 26.04 -13.16 13.67
N TYR A 153 26.79 -13.12 12.57
CA TYR A 153 28.15 -12.63 12.56
C TYR A 153 28.08 -11.10 12.60
N PRO A 154 28.78 -10.42 13.53
CA PRO A 154 28.76 -8.97 13.61
C PRO A 154 29.23 -8.25 12.33
N ASN A 155 29.79 -9.00 11.36
CA ASN A 155 30.34 -8.51 10.09
C ASN A 155 29.63 -9.02 8.82
N MET A 156 28.49 -9.71 8.90
CA MET A 156 27.72 -10.00 7.68
C MET A 156 27.21 -8.69 7.08
N THR A 157 27.52 -8.43 5.81
CA THR A 157 27.24 -7.17 5.12
C THR A 157 25.74 -6.88 5.19
N GLN A 158 25.39 -5.78 5.86
CA GLN A 158 23.99 -5.38 6.06
C GLN A 158 23.30 -5.22 4.71
N GLY A 159 22.11 -5.83 4.57
CA GLY A 159 21.26 -5.62 3.40
C GLY A 159 21.53 -6.52 2.20
N LEU A 160 22.41 -7.52 2.27
CA LEU A 160 22.49 -8.55 1.24
C LEU A 160 21.36 -9.58 1.40
N GLU A 161 20.68 -9.87 0.29
CA GLU A 161 19.66 -10.91 0.16
C GLU A 161 20.35 -12.29 0.09
N THR A 162 19.82 -13.29 0.80
CA THR A 162 20.34 -14.66 0.83
C THR A 162 19.25 -15.68 0.53
N TRP A 163 19.62 -16.76 -0.15
CA TRP A 163 18.75 -17.90 -0.40
C TRP A 163 18.61 -18.78 0.85
N VAL A 164 17.40 -19.24 1.12
CA VAL A 164 17.09 -20.13 2.25
C VAL A 164 16.70 -21.49 1.70
N VAL A 165 17.54 -22.48 1.95
CA VAL A 165 17.37 -23.84 1.41
C VAL A 165 16.97 -24.87 2.47
N CYS A 166 17.17 -24.58 3.76
CA CYS A 166 16.90 -25.50 4.87
C CYS A 166 16.18 -24.82 6.05
N ASP A 167 15.33 -25.58 6.73
CA ASP A 167 14.57 -25.19 7.93
C ASP A 167 15.45 -24.62 9.05
N LEU A 168 16.65 -25.19 9.18
CA LEU A 168 17.59 -24.94 10.26
C LEU A 168 18.86 -24.24 9.78
N GLY A 169 18.92 -23.83 8.50
CA GLY A 169 20.19 -23.62 7.82
C GLY A 169 20.91 -24.95 7.57
N THR A 170 22.02 -24.93 6.82
CA THR A 170 22.89 -26.12 6.67
C THR A 170 23.56 -26.42 8.01
N ASP A 171 23.44 -27.64 8.52
CA ASP A 171 23.91 -28.04 9.85
C ASP A 171 25.38 -28.53 9.84
N CYS A 172 26.26 -27.82 9.12
CA CYS A 172 27.70 -28.07 9.17
C CYS A 172 28.10 -28.33 10.66
N ALA A 173 28.66 -29.51 10.93
CA ALA A 173 28.65 -30.16 12.25
C ALA A 173 29.31 -29.34 13.40
N ASP A 174 29.95 -28.22 13.08
CA ASP A 174 30.60 -27.27 13.99
C ASP A 174 29.69 -26.17 14.55
N CYS A 175 28.52 -25.94 13.93
CA CYS A 175 27.52 -25.01 14.43
C CYS A 175 26.80 -25.55 15.70
N GLY A 176 26.91 -26.85 15.99
CA GLY A 176 26.22 -27.52 17.09
C GLY A 176 24.70 -27.64 16.86
N PRO A 177 24.00 -28.51 17.59
CA PRO A 177 22.55 -28.65 17.44
C PRO A 177 21.87 -27.31 17.68
N TRP A 178 20.84 -27.02 16.89
CA TRP A 178 19.96 -25.89 17.11
C TRP A 178 19.57 -25.82 18.60
N LYS A 179 19.95 -24.72 19.28
CA LYS A 179 19.61 -24.49 20.69
C LYS A 179 18.27 -23.77 20.87
N GLY A 180 17.56 -23.49 19.77
CA GLY A 180 16.14 -23.15 19.82
C GLY A 180 15.32 -24.42 20.03
N ALA A 181 14.16 -24.31 20.66
CA ALA A 181 13.33 -25.48 20.93
C ALA A 181 12.91 -26.13 19.60
N PRO A 182 13.21 -27.44 19.33
CA PRO A 182 12.76 -28.18 18.13
C PRO A 182 11.33 -27.76 17.81
N HIS A 183 11.08 -27.30 16.56
CA HIS A 183 9.91 -26.57 16.09
C HIS A 183 8.93 -26.20 17.21
N THR A 184 8.80 -24.90 17.51
CA THR A 184 7.67 -24.35 18.27
C THR A 184 6.45 -25.25 18.11
N ALA A 185 5.88 -25.72 19.23
CA ALA A 185 4.91 -26.81 19.29
C ALA A 185 3.63 -26.62 18.41
N SER A 186 3.53 -25.50 17.70
CA SER A 186 2.51 -25.11 16.73
C SER A 186 2.71 -25.63 15.31
N TRP A 187 3.92 -26.01 14.87
CA TRP A 187 4.09 -26.56 13.52
C TRP A 187 3.73 -28.05 13.48
N THR A 188 2.69 -28.39 12.73
CA THR A 188 2.07 -29.72 12.74
C THR A 188 2.43 -30.59 11.55
N GLU A 189 3.05 -30.03 10.51
CA GLU A 189 3.43 -30.83 9.34
C GLU A 189 4.67 -31.69 9.66
N PRO A 190 4.77 -32.91 9.10
CA PRO A 190 5.91 -33.81 9.38
C PRO A 190 7.28 -33.28 8.94
N VAL A 191 7.27 -32.31 8.02
CA VAL A 191 8.47 -31.63 7.51
C VAL A 191 8.50 -30.21 8.05
N GLY A 192 9.67 -29.60 8.22
CA GLY A 192 9.76 -28.22 8.66
C GLY A 192 9.21 -27.20 7.64
N PRO A 193 9.04 -25.93 8.04
CA PRO A 193 8.42 -24.88 7.23
C PRO A 193 9.08 -24.61 5.86
N ILE A 194 10.40 -24.51 5.78
CA ILE A 194 11.16 -24.35 4.54
C ILE A 194 11.03 -25.59 3.66
N GLU A 195 11.17 -26.81 4.21
CA GLU A 195 10.98 -28.02 3.41
C GLU A 195 9.53 -28.10 2.87
N PHE A 196 8.55 -27.70 3.68
CA PHE A 196 7.16 -27.56 3.27
C PHE A 196 7.01 -26.59 2.08
N LEU A 197 7.61 -25.39 2.15
CA LEU A 197 7.58 -24.40 1.07
C LEU A 197 8.28 -24.92 -0.20
N ARG A 198 9.46 -25.52 -0.05
CA ARG A 198 10.26 -26.05 -1.15
C ARG A 198 9.54 -27.16 -1.92
N ARG A 199 8.85 -28.06 -1.22
CA ARG A 199 8.03 -29.12 -1.85
C ARG A 199 6.87 -28.56 -2.68
N ARG A 200 6.46 -27.32 -2.44
CA ARG A 200 5.45 -26.59 -3.20
C ARG A 200 6.07 -25.72 -4.31
N GLY A 201 7.38 -25.84 -4.56
CA GLY A 201 8.10 -25.04 -5.53
C GLY A 201 8.23 -23.57 -5.14
N ILE A 202 8.06 -23.25 -3.85
CA ILE A 202 8.16 -21.89 -3.34
C ILE A 202 9.60 -21.62 -2.95
N GLU A 203 10.15 -20.61 -3.59
CA GLU A 203 11.46 -20.05 -3.31
C GLU A 203 11.43 -19.22 -2.02
N VAL A 204 12.46 -19.34 -1.20
CA VAL A 204 12.60 -18.56 0.03
C VAL A 204 13.90 -17.77 0.00
N ARG A 205 13.76 -16.46 0.19
CA ARG A 205 14.84 -15.50 0.35
C ARG A 205 14.78 -14.87 1.71
N SER A 206 15.88 -14.31 2.19
CA SER A 206 15.88 -13.52 3.41
C SER A 206 16.81 -12.33 3.35
N ARG A 207 16.49 -11.29 4.12
CA ARG A 207 17.32 -10.09 4.26
C ARG A 207 17.24 -9.58 5.69
N THR A 208 18.34 -9.05 6.21
CA THR A 208 18.33 -8.35 7.51
C THR A 208 17.88 -6.91 7.31
N THR A 209 16.93 -6.46 8.14
CA THR A 209 16.40 -5.09 8.10
C THR A 209 17.50 -4.06 8.31
N ALA A 210 17.40 -2.93 7.59
CA ALA A 210 18.40 -1.87 7.64
C ALA A 210 18.39 -1.11 8.99
N TYR A 211 17.21 -1.02 9.62
CA TYR A 211 16.96 -0.16 10.77
C TYR A 211 16.89 -0.95 12.09
N ARG A 212 16.99 -0.25 13.23
CA ARG A 212 16.84 -0.87 14.57
C ARG A 212 15.36 -0.86 15.01
N PRO A 213 14.85 -1.93 15.66
CA PRO A 213 15.55 -3.18 15.98
C PRO A 213 15.84 -3.98 14.70
N LYS A 214 17.00 -4.65 14.68
CA LYS A 214 17.38 -5.47 13.54
C LYS A 214 16.78 -6.86 13.68
N PHE A 215 16.21 -7.35 12.60
CA PHE A 215 15.78 -8.75 12.48
C PHE A 215 15.99 -9.21 11.03
N THR A 216 16.11 -10.51 10.83
CA THR A 216 16.11 -11.12 9.51
C THR A 216 14.68 -11.45 9.12
N PHE A 217 14.28 -11.05 7.92
CA PHE A 217 12.95 -11.32 7.39
C PHE A 217 13.07 -12.16 6.12
N ALA A 218 12.40 -13.30 6.12
CA ALA A 218 12.27 -14.20 4.99
C ALA A 218 10.96 -13.97 4.24
N TYR A 219 11.05 -14.05 2.92
CA TYR A 219 10.00 -13.71 1.96
C TYR A 219 10.22 -14.52 0.67
N THR A 220 9.27 -14.46 -0.26
CA THR A 220 9.32 -15.24 -1.52
C THR A 220 9.95 -14.44 -2.67
N ASN A 221 9.93 -14.98 -3.87
CA ASN A 221 10.38 -14.28 -5.06
C ASN A 221 9.55 -12.99 -5.29
N PRO A 222 10.17 -11.80 -5.40
CA PRO A 222 9.45 -10.53 -5.57
C PRO A 222 8.73 -10.39 -6.92
N ALA A 223 9.00 -11.28 -7.89
CA ALA A 223 8.22 -11.38 -9.12
C ALA A 223 6.91 -12.17 -8.93
N HIS A 224 6.78 -12.95 -7.86
CA HIS A 224 5.60 -13.77 -7.56
C HIS A 224 4.71 -13.12 -6.49
N ASP A 225 5.31 -12.43 -5.53
CA ASP A 225 4.65 -11.55 -4.57
C ASP A 225 5.17 -10.11 -4.77
N VAL A 226 4.39 -9.32 -5.51
CA VAL A 226 4.78 -7.96 -5.94
C VAL A 226 4.54 -6.89 -4.87
N ASP A 227 4.16 -7.30 -3.66
CA ASP A 227 3.86 -6.43 -2.55
C ASP A 227 4.85 -6.62 -1.40
N VAL A 228 4.55 -7.48 -0.42
CA VAL A 228 5.39 -7.69 0.78
C VAL A 228 6.82 -8.08 0.42
N SER A 229 6.98 -9.05 -0.47
CA SER A 229 8.29 -9.55 -0.91
C SER A 229 9.05 -8.54 -1.77
N ALA A 230 8.36 -7.82 -2.66
CA ALA A 230 8.97 -6.74 -3.44
C ALA A 230 9.48 -5.59 -2.55
N SER A 231 8.68 -5.18 -1.57
CA SER A 231 9.05 -4.14 -0.60
C SER A 231 10.24 -4.57 0.26
N ALA A 232 10.18 -5.78 0.84
CA ALA A 232 11.28 -6.35 1.62
C ALA A 232 12.58 -6.50 0.81
N SER A 233 12.50 -6.94 -0.45
CA SER A 233 13.66 -7.08 -1.34
C SER A 233 14.25 -5.72 -1.70
N ALA A 234 13.43 -4.73 -2.05
CA ALA A 234 13.89 -3.41 -2.48
C ALA A 234 14.50 -2.59 -1.31
N THR A 235 13.75 -2.41 -0.23
CA THR A 235 14.09 -1.45 0.84
C THR A 235 14.56 -2.13 2.13
N GLY A 236 14.22 -3.40 2.33
CA GLY A 236 14.41 -4.08 3.62
C GLY A 236 13.42 -3.62 4.70
N VAL A 237 12.33 -2.95 4.30
CA VAL A 237 11.24 -2.48 5.15
C VAL A 237 9.91 -2.76 4.47
N VAL A 238 8.95 -3.33 5.18
CA VAL A 238 7.56 -3.45 4.72
C VAL A 238 6.75 -2.29 5.30
N GLU A 239 6.00 -1.59 4.43
CA GLU A 239 5.10 -0.47 4.74
C GLU A 239 5.71 0.53 5.73
N ALA A 240 6.66 1.35 5.25
CA ALA A 240 7.50 2.17 6.11
C ALA A 240 6.68 3.07 7.06
N SER A 241 5.64 3.73 6.55
CA SER A 241 4.79 4.62 7.35
C SER A 241 4.04 3.90 8.48
N ILE A 242 3.57 2.68 8.26
CA ILE A 242 2.89 1.89 9.29
C ILE A 242 3.91 1.34 10.29
N SER A 243 5.04 0.81 9.80
CA SER A 243 6.17 0.39 10.64
C SER A 243 6.65 1.51 11.58
N HIS A 244 6.54 2.78 11.16
CA HIS A 244 6.85 3.96 11.98
C HIS A 244 5.89 4.15 13.15
N ILE A 245 4.58 4.02 12.89
CA ILE A 245 3.54 4.07 13.91
C ILE A 245 3.79 2.95 14.94
N PHE A 246 4.10 1.74 14.47
CA PHE A 246 4.39 0.59 15.33
C PHE A 246 5.58 0.86 16.24
N TYR A 247 6.66 1.41 15.70
CA TYR A 247 7.83 1.79 16.50
C TYR A 247 7.42 2.76 17.63
N HIS A 248 6.71 3.85 17.32
CA HIS A 248 6.32 4.85 18.33
C HIS A 248 5.34 4.31 19.37
N VAL A 249 4.37 3.50 18.96
CA VAL A 249 3.39 2.89 19.87
C VAL A 249 4.07 1.91 20.82
N LEU A 250 4.95 1.06 20.29
CA LEU A 250 5.52 -0.06 21.05
C LEU A 250 6.85 0.27 21.76
N HIS A 251 7.54 1.36 21.41
CA HIS A 251 8.86 1.68 21.97
C HIS A 251 8.83 1.78 23.51
N GLY A 252 7.88 2.52 24.06
CA GLY A 252 7.68 2.61 25.50
C GLY A 252 7.38 1.26 26.16
N PRO A 253 6.22 0.63 25.86
CA PRO A 253 5.82 -0.59 26.57
C PRO A 253 6.77 -1.77 26.35
N CYS A 254 7.37 -1.90 25.16
CA CYS A 254 8.20 -3.05 24.84
C CYS A 254 9.69 -2.82 25.10
N SER A 255 10.27 -1.73 24.59
CA SER A 255 11.72 -1.51 24.71
C SER A 255 12.13 -0.91 26.05
N VAL A 256 11.25 -0.10 26.67
CA VAL A 256 11.55 0.51 27.98
C VAL A 256 11.07 -0.38 29.12
N THR A 257 9.81 -0.84 29.10
CA THR A 257 9.27 -1.61 30.23
C THR A 257 9.43 -3.13 30.09
N GLY A 258 9.64 -3.64 28.87
CA GLY A 258 9.77 -5.08 28.60
C GLY A 258 8.47 -5.88 28.79
N ARG A 259 7.32 -5.22 28.95
CA ARG A 259 6.04 -5.83 29.33
C ARG A 259 4.91 -5.64 28.33
N GLY A 260 5.18 -4.97 27.21
CA GLY A 260 4.15 -4.69 26.22
C GLY A 260 3.60 -5.94 25.55
N LEU A 261 2.32 -5.91 25.20
CA LEU A 261 1.61 -6.94 24.43
C LEU A 261 1.14 -6.37 23.09
N PHE A 262 1.61 -6.99 22.02
CA PHE A 262 1.15 -6.76 20.66
C PHE A 262 0.29 -7.94 20.19
N VAL A 263 -0.83 -7.65 19.54
CA VAL A 263 -1.71 -8.66 18.92
C VAL A 263 -1.74 -8.42 17.41
N ASP A 264 -1.36 -9.42 16.65
CA ASP A 264 -1.21 -9.36 15.19
C ASP A 264 -2.27 -10.23 14.51
N VAL A 265 -3.32 -9.64 13.94
CA VAL A 265 -4.37 -10.40 13.24
C VAL A 265 -4.19 -10.25 11.73
N GLY A 266 -3.94 -11.38 11.06
CA GLY A 266 -3.48 -11.39 9.67
C GLY A 266 -1.98 -11.12 9.60
N ALA A 267 -1.20 -11.95 10.29
CA ALA A 267 0.23 -11.71 10.46
C ALA A 267 1.04 -11.97 9.18
N ASN A 268 0.49 -12.70 8.20
CA ASN A 268 1.16 -13.06 6.94
C ASN A 268 2.54 -13.68 7.22
N PHE A 269 3.63 -13.16 6.63
CA PHE A 269 5.00 -13.63 6.89
C PHE A 269 5.58 -13.19 8.25
N GLY A 270 4.81 -12.42 9.03
CA GLY A 270 5.13 -12.06 10.41
C GLY A 270 5.91 -10.76 10.58
N TRP A 271 5.95 -9.86 9.59
CA TRP A 271 6.75 -8.64 9.64
C TRP A 271 6.57 -7.84 10.94
N TYR A 272 5.34 -7.50 11.27
CA TYR A 272 5.02 -6.70 12.46
C TYR A 272 5.25 -7.46 13.77
N SER A 273 4.97 -8.76 13.79
CA SER A 273 5.28 -9.64 14.90
C SER A 273 6.78 -9.69 15.21
N LEU A 274 7.64 -9.76 14.18
CA LEU A 274 9.10 -9.71 14.35
C LEU A 274 9.57 -8.34 14.82
N LEU A 275 9.05 -7.25 14.25
CA LEU A 275 9.36 -5.88 14.68
C LEU A 275 9.06 -5.69 16.17
N ALA A 276 7.85 -6.07 16.60
CA ALA A 276 7.42 -6.01 17.99
C ALA A 276 8.26 -6.91 18.90
N GLY A 277 8.50 -8.16 18.49
CA GLY A 277 9.31 -9.12 19.24
C GLY A 277 10.76 -8.64 19.41
N ALA A 278 11.38 -8.10 18.36
CA ALA A 278 12.73 -7.55 18.39
C ALA A 278 12.84 -6.26 19.23
N MET A 279 11.72 -5.55 19.42
CA MET A 279 11.59 -4.45 20.39
C MET A 279 11.37 -4.92 21.84
N GLY A 280 11.11 -6.21 22.06
CA GLY A 280 10.94 -6.82 23.38
C GLY A 280 9.50 -7.17 23.76
N CYS A 281 8.51 -6.90 22.88
CA CYS A 281 7.10 -7.20 23.16
C CYS A 281 6.85 -8.70 23.30
N SER A 282 5.85 -9.06 24.10
CA SER A 282 5.16 -10.33 23.89
C SER A 282 4.17 -10.17 22.73
N VAL A 283 4.02 -11.20 21.90
CA VAL A 283 3.18 -11.15 20.71
C VAL A 283 2.25 -12.34 20.67
N ILE A 284 0.98 -12.09 20.34
CA ILE A 284 0.03 -13.14 19.93
C ILE A 284 -0.38 -12.85 18.50
N ALA A 285 -0.06 -13.75 17.59
CA ALA A 285 -0.29 -13.56 16.18
C ALA A 285 -1.24 -14.62 15.62
N PHE A 286 -2.18 -14.22 14.78
CA PHE A 286 -3.12 -15.08 14.08
C PHE A 286 -2.76 -15.10 12.60
N GLU A 287 -2.40 -16.28 12.11
CA GLU A 287 -2.14 -16.51 10.68
C GLU A 287 -2.65 -17.91 10.34
N PRO A 288 -3.80 -18.04 9.66
CA PRO A 288 -4.38 -19.35 9.43
C PRO A 288 -3.79 -20.07 8.20
N VAL A 289 -3.16 -19.37 7.25
CA VAL A 289 -2.65 -19.94 5.99
C VAL A 289 -1.33 -20.68 6.24
N PRO A 290 -1.25 -22.02 6.02
CA PRO A 290 -0.05 -22.80 6.31
C PRO A 290 1.21 -22.31 5.57
N GLN A 291 1.05 -21.85 4.33
CA GLN A 291 2.14 -21.28 3.53
C GLN A 291 2.72 -20.01 4.16
N PHE A 292 1.88 -19.08 4.61
CA PHE A 292 2.34 -17.83 5.23
C PHE A 292 2.91 -18.10 6.63
N ARG A 293 2.26 -18.99 7.39
CA ARG A 293 2.80 -19.50 8.65
C ARG A 293 4.18 -20.14 8.51
N ALA A 294 4.46 -20.83 7.40
CA ALA A 294 5.77 -21.43 7.21
C ALA A 294 6.88 -20.37 7.18
N PHE A 295 6.69 -19.28 6.41
CA PHE A 295 7.61 -18.13 6.46
C PHE A 295 7.70 -17.53 7.86
N PHE A 296 6.56 -17.36 8.52
CA PHE A 296 6.49 -16.73 9.84
C PHE A 296 7.19 -17.57 10.92
N GLU A 297 6.91 -18.86 11.04
CA GLU A 297 7.57 -19.76 11.99
C GLU A 297 9.08 -19.83 11.75
N TYR A 298 9.52 -19.89 10.48
CA TYR A 298 10.94 -19.78 10.14
C TYR A 298 11.52 -18.45 10.63
N ASN A 299 10.85 -17.34 10.35
CA ASN A 299 11.28 -16.01 10.79
C ASN A 299 11.39 -15.90 12.32
N VAL A 300 10.42 -16.45 13.06
CA VAL A 300 10.46 -16.46 14.55
C VAL A 300 11.66 -17.25 15.05
N ALA A 301 11.87 -18.45 14.52
CA ALA A 301 12.99 -19.31 14.89
C ALA A 301 14.34 -18.67 14.56
N ARG A 302 14.44 -18.10 13.35
CA ARG A 302 15.64 -17.46 12.81
C ARG A 302 16.13 -16.28 13.65
N ASN A 303 15.19 -15.54 14.25
CA ASN A 303 15.47 -14.39 15.11
C ASN A 303 15.52 -14.74 16.61
N GLY A 304 15.33 -16.01 16.98
CA GLY A 304 15.32 -16.42 18.39
C GLY A 304 14.12 -15.89 19.19
N LEU A 305 13.02 -15.55 18.52
CA LEU A 305 11.85 -14.88 19.11
C LEU A 305 10.74 -15.84 19.58
N ALA A 306 10.97 -17.16 19.53
CA ALA A 306 10.00 -18.19 19.92
C ALA A 306 9.50 -18.05 21.37
N HIS A 307 10.29 -17.44 22.26
CA HIS A 307 9.92 -17.19 23.66
C HIS A 307 9.06 -15.92 23.84
N LYS A 308 8.89 -15.11 22.79
CA LYS A 308 8.11 -13.86 22.78
C LYS A 308 6.86 -13.95 21.93
N ILE A 309 6.88 -14.76 20.88
CA ILE A 309 5.83 -14.79 19.86
C ILE A 309 5.07 -16.11 19.92
N GLN A 310 3.77 -16.03 20.16
CA GLN A 310 2.83 -17.13 20.06
C GLN A 310 2.06 -17.04 18.76
N ILE A 311 2.25 -18.02 17.86
CA ILE A 311 1.51 -18.11 16.59
C ILE A 311 0.26 -18.98 16.79
N ARG A 312 -0.88 -18.50 16.31
CA ARG A 312 -2.17 -19.18 16.35
C ARG A 312 -2.63 -19.52 14.93
N PRO A 313 -2.75 -20.81 14.56
CA PRO A 313 -3.16 -21.25 13.23
C PRO A 313 -4.70 -21.18 13.07
N ALA A 314 -5.30 -20.05 13.41
CA ALA A 314 -6.74 -19.84 13.43
C ALA A 314 -7.08 -18.45 12.88
N ALA A 315 -8.27 -18.32 12.31
CA ALA A 315 -8.82 -17.01 11.98
C ALA A 315 -9.37 -16.34 13.25
N ALA A 316 -9.11 -15.05 13.43
CA ALA A 316 -9.79 -14.27 14.47
C ALA A 316 -11.21 -13.92 13.99
N VAL A 317 -12.23 -14.24 14.78
CA VAL A 317 -13.64 -14.12 14.36
C VAL A 317 -14.55 -13.73 15.52
N ALA A 318 -15.73 -13.16 15.21
CA ALA A 318 -16.73 -12.81 16.22
C ALA A 318 -17.40 -14.04 16.88
N HIS A 319 -17.60 -15.12 16.13
CA HIS A 319 -18.41 -16.26 16.56
C HIS A 319 -17.69 -17.60 16.32
N PRO A 320 -16.81 -18.02 17.25
CA PRO A 320 -16.13 -19.31 17.19
C PRO A 320 -17.13 -20.48 17.10
N GLY A 321 -16.76 -21.53 16.36
CA GLY A 321 -17.56 -22.76 16.28
C GLY A 321 -18.66 -22.79 15.22
N ARG A 322 -18.80 -21.77 14.35
CA ARG A 322 -19.76 -21.77 13.22
C ARG A 322 -19.43 -22.71 12.04
N GLY A 323 -18.49 -23.64 12.21
CA GLY A 323 -17.92 -24.46 11.14
C GLY A 323 -16.57 -23.91 10.67
N ASN A 324 -15.80 -24.73 9.94
CA ASN A 324 -14.48 -24.33 9.45
C ASN A 324 -14.64 -23.19 8.43
N TYR A 325 -14.05 -22.04 8.73
CA TYR A 325 -13.94 -20.92 7.79
C TYR A 325 -13.10 -21.36 6.59
N THR A 326 -13.38 -20.84 5.41
CA THR A 326 -12.56 -21.12 4.22
C THR A 326 -11.79 -19.86 3.84
N VAL A 327 -10.47 -19.87 4.02
CA VAL A 327 -9.59 -18.83 3.48
C VAL A 327 -9.22 -19.24 2.06
N VAL A 328 -9.40 -18.33 1.11
CA VAL A 328 -9.03 -18.56 -0.29
C VAL A 328 -7.74 -17.80 -0.57
N VAL A 329 -6.72 -18.51 -1.04
CA VAL A 329 -5.34 -18.03 -1.11
C VAL A 329 -4.88 -17.94 -2.58
N PRO A 330 -4.46 -16.75 -3.05
CA PRO A 330 -3.87 -16.61 -4.38
C PRO A 330 -2.51 -17.35 -4.46
N GLN A 331 -2.21 -17.90 -5.63
CA GLN A 331 -0.96 -18.60 -5.92
C GLN A 331 0.08 -17.68 -6.57
N ARG A 332 -0.34 -16.54 -7.16
CA ARG A 332 0.52 -15.48 -7.74
C ARG A 332 -0.11 -14.10 -7.53
N GLY A 333 0.69 -13.04 -7.67
CA GLY A 333 0.21 -11.65 -7.61
C GLY A 333 0.45 -11.01 -6.25
N ILE A 334 -0.60 -10.51 -5.61
CA ILE A 334 -0.52 -9.91 -4.26
C ILE A 334 -0.92 -10.99 -3.26
N TRP A 335 0.06 -11.68 -2.67
CA TRP A 335 -0.22 -12.81 -1.78
C TRP A 335 -0.97 -12.39 -0.50
N GLY A 336 -0.81 -11.13 -0.08
CA GLY A 336 -1.55 -10.54 1.04
C GLY A 336 -3.08 -10.65 0.93
N THR A 337 -3.63 -10.64 -0.29
CA THR A 337 -5.08 -10.64 -0.55
C THR A 337 -5.84 -11.94 -0.17
N ALA A 338 -5.17 -12.88 0.50
CA ALA A 338 -5.81 -14.08 1.01
C ALA A 338 -6.90 -13.71 2.02
N GLY A 339 -8.15 -14.05 1.71
CA GLY A 339 -9.30 -13.62 2.49
C GLY A 339 -10.32 -14.74 2.74
N ILE A 340 -11.16 -14.56 3.77
CA ILE A 340 -12.26 -15.47 4.04
C ILE A 340 -13.28 -15.43 2.88
N ASP A 341 -13.69 -16.61 2.45
CA ASP A 341 -14.60 -16.88 1.32
C ASP A 341 -14.13 -16.33 -0.03
N GLY A 342 -12.88 -15.84 -0.11
CA GLY A 342 -12.29 -15.28 -1.33
C GLY A 342 -12.90 -13.94 -1.73
N ALA A 343 -13.52 -13.22 -0.81
CA ALA A 343 -14.24 -11.99 -1.11
C ALA A 343 -13.34 -10.86 -1.67
N ASN A 344 -12.03 -10.89 -1.38
CA ASN A 344 -11.06 -9.92 -1.91
C ASN A 344 -10.21 -10.44 -3.08
N ILE A 345 -10.51 -11.63 -3.62
CA ILE A 345 -9.75 -12.17 -4.74
C ILE A 345 -9.98 -11.34 -6.00
N ASP A 346 -8.89 -10.92 -6.64
CA ASP A 346 -8.95 -10.35 -7.98
C ASP A 346 -8.92 -11.48 -9.03
N HIS A 347 -10.08 -11.76 -9.62
CA HIS A 347 -10.25 -12.76 -10.67
C HIS A 347 -9.59 -12.37 -12.00
N LEU A 348 -9.13 -11.13 -12.16
CA LEU A 348 -8.40 -10.69 -13.35
C LEU A 348 -6.91 -11.04 -13.29
N ILE A 349 -6.40 -11.39 -12.10
CA ILE A 349 -5.04 -11.89 -11.94
C ILE A 349 -5.01 -13.35 -12.37
N ASP A 350 -4.15 -13.69 -13.33
CA ASP A 350 -3.89 -15.08 -13.68
C ASP A 350 -3.24 -15.79 -12.49
N ASN A 351 -4.02 -16.67 -11.87
CA ASN A 351 -3.61 -17.45 -10.73
C ASN A 351 -2.76 -18.67 -11.15
N GLU A 352 -2.61 -18.93 -12.46
CA GLU A 352 -1.91 -20.07 -13.05
C GLU A 352 -2.29 -21.43 -12.43
N GLY A 353 -3.56 -21.58 -12.07
CA GLY A 353 -4.09 -22.74 -11.39
C GLY A 353 -5.34 -22.42 -10.57
N GLU A 354 -5.88 -23.42 -9.87
CA GLU A 354 -6.97 -23.24 -8.91
C GLU A 354 -6.49 -22.49 -7.67
N TYR A 355 -7.34 -21.62 -7.12
CA TYR A 355 -7.07 -21.00 -5.82
C TYR A 355 -7.04 -22.06 -4.73
N GLU A 356 -6.08 -21.96 -3.80
CA GLU A 356 -6.05 -22.84 -2.65
C GLU A 356 -7.15 -22.45 -1.66
N ARG A 357 -7.85 -23.44 -1.13
CA ARG A 357 -8.91 -23.26 -0.12
C ARG A 357 -8.48 -23.92 1.17
N VAL A 358 -8.13 -23.11 2.16
CA VAL A 358 -7.69 -23.57 3.47
C VAL A 358 -8.88 -23.55 4.41
N ARG A 359 -9.21 -24.70 5.01
CA ARG A 359 -10.22 -24.79 6.08
C ARG A 359 -9.56 -24.47 7.42
N VAL A 360 -10.11 -23.50 8.15
CA VAL A 360 -9.47 -22.94 9.34
C VAL A 360 -10.48 -22.88 10.49
N SER A 361 -10.01 -23.13 11.72
CA SER A 361 -10.80 -22.87 12.90
C SER A 361 -10.89 -21.37 13.17
N GLY A 362 -11.97 -20.95 13.83
CA GLY A 362 -12.15 -19.58 14.28
C GLY A 362 -11.98 -19.46 15.79
N GLU A 363 -11.31 -18.41 16.24
CA GLU A 363 -11.17 -18.03 17.65
C GLU A 363 -11.51 -16.55 17.81
N SER A 364 -12.15 -16.14 18.92
CA SER A 364 -12.41 -14.72 19.18
C SER A 364 -11.30 -14.12 20.02
N LEU A 365 -10.96 -12.85 19.78
CA LEU A 365 -9.96 -12.12 20.56
C LEU A 365 -10.34 -12.06 22.05
N ASP A 366 -11.62 -11.85 22.37
CA ASP A 366 -12.12 -11.86 23.75
C ASP A 366 -11.80 -13.18 24.48
N GLN A 367 -12.00 -14.33 23.83
CA GLN A 367 -11.68 -15.64 24.42
C GLN A 367 -10.18 -15.86 24.60
N VAL A 368 -9.37 -15.46 23.61
CA VAL A 368 -7.92 -15.71 23.63
C VAL A 368 -7.20 -14.77 24.62
N LEU A 369 -7.60 -13.50 24.66
CA LEU A 369 -6.92 -12.49 25.45
C LEU A 369 -7.50 -12.36 26.86
N ALA A 370 -8.77 -12.71 27.06
CA ALA A 370 -9.51 -12.58 28.30
C ALA A 370 -9.42 -11.15 28.86
N ASP A 371 -8.57 -10.95 29.87
CA ASP A 371 -8.41 -9.70 30.61
C ASP A 371 -7.06 -9.01 30.36
N ARG A 372 -6.27 -9.52 29.41
CA ARG A 372 -4.95 -8.98 29.12
C ARG A 372 -5.07 -7.62 28.43
N HIS A 373 -4.32 -6.66 28.94
CA HIS A 373 -4.13 -5.36 28.31
C HIS A 373 -3.24 -5.49 27.06
N VAL A 374 -3.63 -4.81 25.99
CA VAL A 374 -3.02 -4.84 24.66
C VAL A 374 -2.59 -3.42 24.30
N ASP A 375 -1.30 -3.20 24.13
CA ASP A 375 -0.75 -1.90 23.75
C ASP A 375 -1.08 -1.54 22.30
N LEU A 376 -1.08 -2.56 21.43
CA LEU A 376 -1.39 -2.43 20.01
C LEU A 376 -2.06 -3.70 19.47
N LEU A 377 -3.18 -3.50 18.78
CA LEU A 377 -3.84 -4.51 17.96
C LEU A 377 -3.66 -4.14 16.48
N LYS A 378 -3.06 -5.02 15.68
CA LYS A 378 -3.12 -4.97 14.21
C LYS A 378 -4.32 -5.79 13.73
N VAL A 379 -5.08 -5.27 12.77
CA VAL A 379 -6.12 -6.05 12.06
C VAL A 379 -6.03 -5.81 10.57
N ASP A 380 -5.72 -6.85 9.82
CA ASP A 380 -5.49 -6.77 8.37
C ASP A 380 -5.84 -8.13 7.78
N VAL A 381 -7.14 -8.31 7.50
CA VAL A 381 -7.74 -9.61 7.18
C VAL A 381 -8.62 -9.52 5.94
N GLU A 382 -8.28 -8.57 5.07
CA GLU A 382 -8.77 -8.47 3.71
C GLU A 382 -10.31 -8.40 3.64
N GLY A 383 -10.91 -7.55 4.48
CA GLY A 383 -12.36 -7.28 4.52
C GLY A 383 -13.11 -7.94 5.68
N PHE A 384 -12.46 -8.76 6.49
CA PHE A 384 -13.06 -9.39 7.67
C PHE A 384 -12.84 -8.58 8.97
N GLU A 385 -12.34 -7.35 8.87
CA GLU A 385 -12.02 -6.50 10.03
C GLU A 385 -13.23 -6.25 10.94
N PRO A 386 -14.47 -6.01 10.42
CA PRO A 386 -15.64 -5.85 11.27
C PRO A 386 -15.91 -7.05 12.17
N ASP A 387 -15.67 -8.28 11.69
CA ASP A 387 -15.82 -9.50 12.48
C ASP A 387 -14.73 -9.64 13.54
N VAL A 388 -13.48 -9.27 13.23
CA VAL A 388 -12.39 -9.28 14.22
C VAL A 388 -12.66 -8.28 15.35
N ILE A 389 -13.05 -7.05 15.00
CA ILE A 389 -13.38 -6.01 15.97
C ILE A 389 -14.59 -6.41 16.82
N GLN A 390 -15.61 -7.03 16.22
CA GLN A 390 -16.73 -7.60 16.98
C GLN A 390 -16.28 -8.72 17.93
N GLY A 391 -15.32 -9.55 17.52
CA GLY A 391 -14.69 -10.57 18.37
C GLY A 391 -13.82 -10.03 19.51
N ALA A 392 -13.57 -8.71 19.56
CA ALA A 392 -12.88 -7.99 20.63
C ALA A 392 -13.80 -7.05 21.43
N SER A 393 -15.12 -7.19 21.30
CA SER A 393 -16.09 -6.24 21.88
C SER A 393 -15.95 -6.07 23.40
N SER A 394 -15.66 -7.15 24.15
CA SER A 394 -15.43 -7.08 25.60
C SER A 394 -14.15 -6.32 25.92
N LEU A 395 -13.04 -6.65 25.26
CA LEU A 395 -11.76 -5.94 25.43
C LEU A 395 -11.87 -4.44 25.13
N LEU A 396 -12.54 -4.08 24.04
CA LEU A 396 -12.75 -2.70 23.60
C LEU A 396 -13.63 -1.92 24.58
N SER A 397 -14.73 -2.52 25.04
CA SER A 397 -15.64 -1.86 26.01
C SER A 397 -15.01 -1.68 27.39
N ARG A 398 -14.13 -2.60 27.78
CA ARG A 398 -13.36 -2.55 29.03
C ARG A 398 -12.08 -1.74 28.90
N GLN A 399 -11.84 -1.11 27.76
CA GLN A 399 -10.69 -0.23 27.59
C GLN A 399 -9.36 -0.98 27.84
N LEU A 400 -9.25 -2.21 27.31
CA LEU A 400 -8.05 -3.06 27.39
C LEU A 400 -7.16 -3.00 26.14
N ILE A 401 -7.57 -2.35 25.06
CA ILE A 401 -6.78 -2.17 23.82
C ILE A 401 -6.45 -0.70 23.60
N ASP A 402 -5.20 -0.28 23.73
CA ASP A 402 -4.81 1.16 23.69
C ASP A 402 -4.77 1.74 22.28
N ASN A 403 -4.33 0.94 21.31
CA ASN A 403 -4.18 1.33 19.92
C ASN A 403 -4.69 0.22 19.01
N VAL A 404 -5.33 0.61 17.91
CA VAL A 404 -5.68 -0.29 16.82
C VAL A 404 -5.14 0.30 15.53
N VAL A 405 -4.34 -0.46 14.80
CA VAL A 405 -3.98 -0.14 13.41
C VAL A 405 -4.61 -1.19 12.53
N MET A 406 -5.38 -0.78 11.53
CA MET A 406 -6.08 -1.73 10.68
C MET A 406 -6.12 -1.30 9.23
N GLU A 407 -6.16 -2.30 8.36
CA GLU A 407 -6.64 -2.12 7.01
C GLU A 407 -8.13 -1.75 7.05
N TYR A 408 -8.56 -0.86 6.16
CA TYR A 408 -9.94 -0.48 5.98
C TYR A 408 -10.34 -0.75 4.54
N SER A 409 -11.10 -1.83 4.34
CA SER A 409 -11.34 -2.45 3.03
C SER A 409 -12.83 -2.48 2.63
N PRO A 410 -13.51 -1.32 2.51
CA PRO A 410 -14.92 -1.27 2.14
C PRO A 410 -15.19 -1.83 0.74
N HIS A 411 -14.19 -1.80 -0.14
CA HIS A 411 -14.29 -2.31 -1.51
C HIS A 411 -14.55 -3.82 -1.61
N VAL A 412 -14.31 -4.60 -0.55
CA VAL A 412 -14.52 -6.06 -0.58
C VAL A 412 -15.99 -6.39 -0.78
N ALA A 413 -16.89 -5.70 -0.06
CA ALA A 413 -18.32 -5.82 -0.28
C ALA A 413 -18.74 -5.30 -1.67
N GLU A 414 -18.06 -4.27 -2.17
CA GLU A 414 -18.32 -3.68 -3.49
C GLU A 414 -18.01 -4.66 -4.63
N LYS A 415 -16.81 -5.24 -4.64
CA LYS A 415 -16.38 -6.24 -5.65
C LYS A 415 -17.31 -7.45 -5.65
N ALA A 416 -17.72 -7.90 -4.48
CA ALA A 416 -18.63 -9.03 -4.33
C ALA A 416 -20.11 -8.69 -4.61
N SER A 417 -20.42 -7.42 -4.94
CA SER A 417 -21.80 -6.92 -5.12
C SER A 417 -22.71 -7.19 -3.91
N ARG A 418 -22.14 -7.25 -2.71
CA ARG A 418 -22.86 -7.47 -1.44
C ARG A 418 -23.24 -6.13 -0.82
N TRP A 419 -24.15 -5.41 -1.46
CA TRP A 419 -24.49 -4.03 -1.11
C TRP A 419 -25.00 -3.84 0.32
N GLU A 420 -25.70 -4.84 0.88
CA GLU A 420 -26.15 -4.80 2.28
C GLU A 420 -24.99 -4.83 3.29
N GLU A 421 -23.81 -5.33 2.89
CA GLU A 421 -22.61 -5.37 3.72
C GLU A 421 -21.80 -4.06 3.70
N LEU A 422 -22.09 -3.13 2.78
CA LEU A 422 -21.37 -1.85 2.69
C LEU A 422 -21.43 -1.02 3.97
N SER A 423 -22.46 -1.23 4.79
CA SER A 423 -22.56 -0.51 6.06
C SER A 423 -21.67 -1.08 7.17
N ARG A 424 -21.12 -2.29 7.03
CA ARG A 424 -20.34 -2.93 8.11
C ARG A 424 -19.04 -2.19 8.42
N PRO A 425 -18.19 -1.83 7.43
CA PRO A 425 -16.93 -1.11 7.69
C PRO A 425 -17.13 0.26 8.38
N PRO A 426 -18.01 1.18 7.90
CA PRO A 426 -18.21 2.45 8.60
C PRO A 426 -18.86 2.27 9.98
N ARG A 427 -19.71 1.26 10.20
CA ARG A 427 -20.24 0.92 11.53
C ARG A 427 -19.15 0.47 12.50
N MET A 428 -18.18 -0.31 12.03
CA MET A 428 -17.03 -0.73 12.82
C MET A 428 -16.25 0.50 13.32
N LEU A 429 -15.87 1.42 12.44
CA LEU A 429 -15.16 2.63 12.83
C LEU A 429 -16.01 3.54 13.74
N LEU A 430 -17.31 3.68 13.48
CA LEU A 430 -18.23 4.41 14.36
C LEU A 430 -18.25 3.80 15.75
N SER A 431 -18.28 2.47 15.89
CA SER A 431 -18.27 1.81 17.20
C SER A 431 -16.98 1.99 18.00
N LEU A 432 -15.86 2.33 17.33
CA LEU A 432 -14.60 2.66 18.00
C LEU A 432 -14.59 4.12 18.48
N ILE A 433 -15.18 5.03 17.70
CA ILE A 433 -15.29 6.45 18.04
C ILE A 433 -16.38 6.66 19.11
N GLU A 434 -17.57 6.13 18.86
CA GLU A 434 -18.77 6.27 19.66
C GLU A 434 -18.86 5.12 20.68
N GLY A 435 -19.13 5.46 21.94
CA GLY A 435 -19.28 4.48 23.01
C GLY A 435 -18.11 4.46 24.00
N PRO A 436 -17.98 3.40 24.80
CA PRO A 436 -17.03 3.36 25.92
C PRO A 436 -15.56 3.30 25.49
N SER A 437 -15.27 2.92 24.23
CA SER A 437 -13.92 2.79 23.71
C SER A 437 -13.24 4.14 23.40
N ALA A 438 -14.03 5.14 22.98
CA ALA A 438 -13.64 6.55 22.83
C ALA A 438 -12.33 6.79 22.06
N PHE A 439 -12.11 6.06 20.96
CA PHE A 439 -10.92 6.24 20.13
C PHE A 439 -11.00 7.52 19.29
N THR A 440 -9.84 8.15 19.07
CA THR A 440 -9.64 9.08 17.95
C THR A 440 -8.99 8.31 16.80
N ILE A 441 -9.49 8.50 15.58
CA ILE A 441 -9.03 7.76 14.40
C ILE A 441 -8.37 8.72 13.41
N GLY A 442 -7.12 8.43 13.04
CA GLY A 442 -6.42 9.08 11.94
C GLY A 442 -6.38 8.17 10.71
N HIS A 443 -6.55 8.76 9.54
CA HIS A 443 -6.41 8.12 8.24
C HIS A 443 -4.93 8.03 7.86
N ILE A 444 -4.43 6.81 7.64
CA ILE A 444 -3.11 6.55 7.09
C ILE A 444 -3.27 6.51 5.56
N GLN A 445 -3.01 7.65 4.92
CA GLN A 445 -3.13 7.76 3.47
C GLN A 445 -2.15 6.84 2.76
N HIS A 446 -2.67 6.00 1.88
CA HIS A 446 -1.86 5.19 0.98
C HIS A 446 -1.86 5.86 -0.41
N ARG A 447 -0.72 6.45 -0.81
CA ARG A 447 -0.27 6.58 -2.21
C ARG A 447 1.01 7.41 -2.36
N GLY A 448 1.97 6.86 -3.11
CA GLY A 448 2.90 7.61 -3.96
C GLY A 448 4.08 8.32 -3.28
N GLY A 449 4.17 8.29 -1.96
CA GLY A 449 5.29 8.82 -1.21
C GLY A 449 5.26 8.26 0.18
N GLU A 450 5.72 7.01 0.36
CA GLU A 450 6.20 6.61 1.68
C GLU A 450 7.09 7.76 2.15
N VAL A 451 6.68 8.42 3.24
CA VAL A 451 7.47 9.50 3.82
C VAL A 451 8.85 8.93 4.02
N GLU A 452 9.87 9.55 3.43
CA GLU A 452 11.23 9.06 3.60
C GLU A 452 11.55 9.04 5.10
N ILE A 453 11.64 7.83 5.66
CA ILE A 453 11.91 7.66 7.07
C ILE A 453 13.41 7.67 7.25
N ALA A 454 13.94 8.86 7.53
CA ALA A 454 15.35 9.03 7.85
C ALA A 454 15.73 8.28 9.14
N SER A 455 14.79 8.20 10.10
CA SER A 455 14.95 7.43 11.34
C SER A 455 13.60 7.05 11.93
N TRP A 456 13.48 5.86 12.52
CA TRP A 456 12.28 5.48 13.29
C TRP A 456 11.99 6.42 14.46
N SER A 457 13.02 7.05 15.03
CA SER A 457 12.86 8.02 16.11
C SER A 457 12.34 9.39 15.67
N GLN A 458 12.26 9.66 14.35
CA GLN A 458 11.70 10.91 13.86
C GLN A 458 10.24 11.05 14.31
N PRO A 459 9.73 12.25 14.64
CA PRO A 459 8.36 12.43 15.11
C PRO A 459 7.31 11.96 14.09
N LEU A 460 6.14 11.54 14.59
CA LEU A 460 4.99 11.23 13.74
C LEU A 460 4.41 12.51 13.12
N GLY A 461 3.88 12.38 11.91
CA GLY A 461 3.14 13.44 11.22
C GLY A 461 1.75 13.67 11.81
N LEU A 462 0.99 14.57 11.18
CA LEU A 462 -0.43 14.76 11.45
C LEU A 462 -1.24 13.94 10.44
N TYR A 463 -2.19 13.15 10.93
CA TYR A 463 -3.07 12.30 10.14
C TYR A 463 -4.45 12.96 10.04
N ALA A 464 -5.04 12.93 8.85
CA ALA A 464 -6.40 13.44 8.65
C ALA A 464 -7.38 12.65 9.52
N GLN A 465 -8.27 13.35 10.23
CA GLN A 465 -9.12 12.70 11.22
C GLN A 465 -10.33 12.05 10.55
N VAL A 466 -10.57 10.78 10.84
CA VAL A 466 -11.85 10.13 10.51
C VAL A 466 -12.83 10.42 11.64
N THR A 467 -13.88 11.18 11.36
CA THR A 467 -14.87 11.58 12.38
C THR A 467 -16.18 10.80 12.24
N ALA A 468 -16.97 10.77 13.31
CA ALA A 468 -18.33 10.22 13.25
C ALA A 468 -19.18 10.89 12.16
N ALA A 469 -19.06 12.22 11.98
CA ALA A 469 -19.79 12.94 10.94
C ALA A 469 -19.45 12.46 9.53
N ASN A 470 -18.17 12.20 9.24
CA ASN A 470 -17.76 11.63 7.95
C ASN A 470 -18.39 10.24 7.74
N LEU A 471 -18.37 9.40 8.77
CA LEU A 471 -18.88 8.03 8.70
C LEU A 471 -20.41 7.96 8.62
N GLN A 472 -21.14 8.97 9.13
CA GLN A 472 -22.59 9.06 8.93
C GLN A 472 -22.92 9.22 7.43
N HIS A 473 -22.13 9.99 6.69
CA HIS A 473 -22.29 10.07 5.23
C HIS A 473 -22.02 8.72 4.56
N ASP A 474 -20.98 7.98 4.98
CA ASP A 474 -20.74 6.61 4.47
C ASP A 474 -21.92 5.68 4.73
N LEU A 475 -22.57 5.77 5.90
CA LEU A 475 -23.76 4.97 6.21
C LEU A 475 -24.98 5.34 5.37
N LEU A 476 -25.17 6.63 5.09
CA LEU A 476 -26.24 7.10 4.21
C LEU A 476 -26.02 6.58 2.79
N ASP A 477 -24.79 6.66 2.29
CA ASP A 477 -24.43 6.12 0.99
C ASP A 477 -24.62 4.60 0.93
N ALA A 478 -24.16 3.85 1.93
CA ALA A 478 -24.35 2.40 1.99
C ALA A 478 -25.85 2.01 1.96
N LYS A 479 -26.68 2.73 2.72
CA LYS A 479 -28.14 2.50 2.77
C LYS A 479 -28.82 2.85 1.43
N LEU A 480 -28.34 3.87 0.74
CA LEU A 480 -28.86 4.29 -0.55
C LEU A 480 -28.51 3.24 -1.62
N VAL A 481 -27.24 2.88 -1.71
CA VAL A 481 -26.74 1.86 -2.64
C VAL A 481 -27.41 0.49 -2.38
N SER A 482 -27.62 0.08 -1.13
CA SER A 482 -28.28 -1.20 -0.85
C SER A 482 -29.74 -1.24 -1.33
N LYS A 483 -30.43 -0.10 -1.34
CA LYS A 483 -31.83 0.02 -1.78
C LYS A 483 -31.98 0.18 -3.29
N THR A 484 -31.16 1.03 -3.89
CA THR A 484 -31.35 1.46 -5.28
C THR A 484 -30.34 0.83 -6.23
N GLY A 485 -29.23 0.28 -5.72
CA GLY A 485 -28.10 -0.17 -6.53
C GLY A 485 -27.20 1.00 -6.96
N MET A 486 -25.99 0.68 -7.43
CA MET A 486 -24.95 1.69 -7.71
C MET A 486 -25.35 2.74 -8.76
N ILE A 487 -26.05 2.33 -9.83
CA ILE A 487 -26.47 3.22 -10.94
C ILE A 487 -27.52 4.24 -10.47
N TRP A 488 -28.36 3.85 -9.51
CA TRP A 488 -29.48 4.66 -9.02
C TRP A 488 -29.19 5.33 -7.68
N ALA A 489 -27.93 5.29 -7.22
CA ALA A 489 -27.59 5.84 -5.92
C ALA A 489 -27.80 7.36 -5.92
N ARG A 490 -27.32 8.08 -6.94
CA ARG A 490 -27.23 9.54 -6.91
C ARG A 490 -27.28 10.15 -8.32
N GLU A 491 -28.47 10.52 -8.78
CA GLU A 491 -28.70 11.08 -10.13
C GLU A 491 -28.26 12.55 -10.23
N PRO A 492 -27.49 12.93 -11.26
CA PRO A 492 -27.07 14.32 -11.47
C PRO A 492 -28.22 15.27 -11.85
N CYS A 493 -27.99 16.58 -11.74
CA CYS A 493 -28.90 17.56 -12.32
C CYS A 493 -29.00 17.38 -13.85
N PRO A 494 -30.16 17.69 -14.49
CA PRO A 494 -30.36 17.50 -15.92
C PRO A 494 -29.30 18.15 -16.81
N ALA A 495 -28.77 19.32 -16.41
CA ALA A 495 -27.73 20.01 -17.15
C ALA A 495 -26.39 19.24 -17.17
N MET A 496 -26.02 18.59 -16.07
CA MET A 496 -24.82 17.75 -16.01
C MET A 496 -25.00 16.45 -16.82
N VAL A 497 -26.21 15.87 -16.81
CA VAL A 497 -26.55 14.68 -17.61
C VAL A 497 -26.41 14.97 -19.10
N ASN A 498 -26.96 16.09 -19.57
CA ASN A 498 -26.93 16.45 -21.00
C ASN A 498 -25.51 16.64 -21.56
N LEU A 499 -24.54 16.94 -20.69
CA LEU A 499 -23.14 17.12 -21.06
C LEU A 499 -22.23 15.95 -20.63
N ALA A 500 -22.82 14.85 -20.12
CA ALA A 500 -22.08 13.68 -19.65
C ALA A 500 -20.94 14.01 -18.66
N LEU A 501 -21.18 14.98 -17.76
CA LEU A 501 -20.15 15.47 -16.84
C LEU A 501 -19.80 14.53 -15.69
N LEU A 502 -20.60 13.48 -15.47
CA LEU A 502 -20.40 12.53 -14.38
C LEU A 502 -20.22 11.11 -14.88
N VAL A 503 -19.16 10.47 -14.42
CA VAL A 503 -18.84 9.06 -14.60
C VAL A 503 -19.67 8.24 -13.63
N ASP A 504 -20.23 7.13 -14.10
CA ASP A 504 -20.84 6.12 -13.25
C ASP A 504 -19.76 5.28 -12.57
N GLY A 505 -19.63 5.41 -11.25
CA GLY A 505 -18.63 4.64 -10.51
C GLY A 505 -18.56 5.00 -9.04
N MET A 506 -17.94 4.10 -8.27
CA MET A 506 -17.45 4.42 -6.95
C MET A 506 -15.99 4.87 -7.07
N PRO A 507 -15.59 5.91 -6.33
CA PRO A 507 -16.34 6.62 -5.30
C PRO A 507 -16.99 7.94 -5.76
N GLU A 508 -17.07 8.20 -7.05
CA GLU A 508 -17.64 9.44 -7.63
C GLU A 508 -19.15 9.59 -7.28
N ARG A 509 -19.82 8.49 -6.97
CA ARG A 509 -21.22 8.45 -6.49
C ARG A 509 -21.37 8.60 -4.97
N PHE A 510 -20.28 8.61 -4.20
CA PHE A 510 -20.35 8.77 -2.75
C PHE A 510 -20.29 10.23 -2.33
N HIS A 511 -20.88 10.49 -1.18
CA HIS A 511 -21.00 11.83 -0.62
C HIS A 511 -19.61 12.47 -0.47
N PRO A 512 -19.37 13.69 -0.96
CA PRO A 512 -18.02 14.26 -1.02
C PRO A 512 -17.43 14.60 0.36
N LYS A 513 -18.27 14.62 1.41
CA LYS A 513 -17.85 14.75 2.82
C LYS A 513 -17.62 13.40 3.53
N SER A 514 -17.85 12.26 2.85
CA SER A 514 -17.71 10.91 3.41
C SER A 514 -16.25 10.48 3.50
N PHE A 515 -15.91 9.50 4.36
CA PHE A 515 -14.56 8.96 4.37
C PHE A 515 -14.26 8.18 3.08
N ARG A 516 -15.25 7.44 2.57
CA ARG A 516 -15.12 6.68 1.34
C ARG A 516 -14.81 7.55 0.12
N SER A 517 -15.20 8.84 0.13
CA SER A 517 -14.86 9.80 -0.93
C SER A 517 -13.36 10.05 -1.09
N VAL A 518 -12.52 9.81 -0.09
CA VAL A 518 -11.05 10.02 -0.18
C VAL A 518 -10.25 8.72 -0.25
N ILE A 519 -10.94 7.59 -0.45
CA ILE A 519 -10.36 6.25 -0.51
C ILE A 519 -10.61 5.70 -1.91
N ASN A 520 -9.62 5.09 -2.55
CA ASN A 520 -9.89 4.43 -3.83
C ASN A 520 -10.57 3.07 -3.63
N PHE A 521 -9.85 2.13 -3.01
CA PHE A 521 -10.30 0.75 -2.79
C PHE A 521 -10.23 0.41 -1.29
N ASN A 522 -9.02 0.29 -0.76
CA ASN A 522 -8.69 0.13 0.64
C ASN A 522 -7.78 1.28 1.10
N THR A 523 -7.60 1.36 2.41
CA THR A 523 -6.62 2.24 3.04
C THR A 523 -6.27 1.68 4.42
N ASN A 524 -5.51 2.43 5.21
CA ASN A 524 -5.21 2.07 6.59
C ASN A 524 -5.71 3.16 7.54
N VAL A 525 -6.08 2.78 8.76
CA VAL A 525 -6.44 3.73 9.82
C VAL A 525 -5.72 3.37 11.12
N TRP A 526 -5.44 4.40 11.92
CA TRP A 526 -4.91 4.26 13.26
C TRP A 526 -5.88 4.88 14.28
N ALA A 527 -6.44 4.04 15.12
CA ALA A 527 -7.25 4.41 16.27
C ALA A 527 -6.37 4.43 17.54
N SER A 528 -6.39 5.54 18.28
CA SER A 528 -5.77 5.62 19.61
C SER A 528 -6.66 6.35 20.60
N ARG A 529 -6.57 5.96 21.87
CA ARG A 529 -7.14 6.69 23.01
C ARG A 529 -6.09 7.26 23.95
N LEU A 530 -4.80 7.06 23.65
CA LEU A 530 -3.71 7.56 24.46
C LEU A 530 -3.43 9.03 24.18
N GLU A 531 -3.46 9.87 25.21
CA GLU A 531 -3.29 11.32 25.11
C GLU A 531 -2.03 11.74 24.33
N ARG A 532 -0.92 11.01 24.47
CA ARG A 532 0.33 11.29 23.75
C ARG A 532 0.22 11.17 22.23
N PHE A 533 -0.75 10.41 21.72
CA PHE A 533 -0.94 10.19 20.28
C PHE A 533 -2.09 11.01 19.69
N LEU A 534 -3.03 11.48 20.52
CA LEU A 534 -4.17 12.28 20.05
C LEU A 534 -3.78 13.53 19.22
N PRO A 535 -2.69 14.28 19.52
CA PRO A 535 -2.28 15.40 18.68
C PRO A 535 -1.97 15.02 17.23
N HIS A 536 -1.52 13.78 16.98
CA HIS A 536 -1.24 13.28 15.64
C HIS A 536 -2.51 12.84 14.90
N LEU A 537 -3.58 12.47 15.62
CA LEU A 537 -4.80 11.91 15.04
C LEU A 537 -5.93 12.93 14.83
N ARG A 538 -5.73 14.18 15.26
CA ARG A 538 -6.70 15.28 15.16
C ARG A 538 -6.36 16.25 14.02
N GLY A 539 -5.84 15.74 12.91
CA GLY A 539 -5.67 16.54 11.70
C GLY A 539 -6.99 17.03 11.13
N ALA A 540 -6.92 17.71 9.98
CA ALA A 540 -8.13 18.12 9.26
C ALA A 540 -9.03 16.90 9.03
N PRO A 541 -10.36 17.01 9.23
CA PRO A 541 -11.26 15.90 8.95
C PRO A 541 -11.14 15.42 7.50
N VAL A 542 -11.29 14.12 7.30
CA VAL A 542 -11.33 13.51 5.96
C VAL A 542 -12.50 14.02 5.13
N GLY A 543 -12.45 13.79 3.82
CA GLY A 543 -13.46 14.21 2.84
C GLY A 543 -12.85 15.08 1.74
N VAL A 544 -13.36 14.91 0.51
CA VAL A 544 -12.99 15.76 -0.63
C VAL A 544 -13.44 17.20 -0.36
N ILE A 545 -14.64 17.36 0.20
CA ILE A 545 -15.17 18.64 0.67
C ILE A 545 -15.16 18.65 2.21
N PRO A 546 -14.70 19.75 2.86
CA PRO A 546 -14.69 19.86 4.30
C PRO A 546 -16.10 19.70 4.90
N LEU A 547 -16.18 19.07 6.08
CA LEU A 547 -17.45 18.87 6.80
C LEU A 547 -18.27 20.16 6.99
N GLY A 548 -17.58 21.27 7.29
CA GLY A 548 -18.23 22.57 7.54
C GLY A 548 -18.58 23.38 6.30
N ALA A 549 -18.17 22.95 5.10
CA ALA A 549 -18.50 23.65 3.86
C ALA A 549 -19.90 23.25 3.37
N SER A 550 -20.66 24.23 2.88
CA SER A 550 -21.97 23.96 2.25
C SER A 550 -21.76 23.50 0.81
N LEU A 551 -22.40 22.40 0.44
CA LEU A 551 -22.45 21.88 -0.92
C LEU A 551 -23.27 22.78 -1.85
N ARG A 552 -23.97 23.79 -1.32
CA ARG A 552 -24.65 24.82 -2.12
C ARG A 552 -23.70 25.93 -2.57
N GLU A 553 -22.54 26.10 -1.95
CA GLU A 553 -21.60 27.15 -2.33
C GLU A 553 -20.85 26.81 -3.63
N GLY A 554 -20.65 25.52 -3.91
CA GLY A 554 -20.03 25.04 -5.13
C GLY A 554 -19.93 23.52 -5.18
N TRP A 555 -19.67 22.99 -6.38
CA TRP A 555 -19.43 21.57 -6.61
C TRP A 555 -18.02 21.13 -6.21
N PHE A 556 -17.05 22.04 -6.35
CA PHE A 556 -15.63 21.77 -6.13
C PHE A 556 -15.19 22.17 -4.71
N PRO A 557 -14.15 21.54 -4.15
CA PRO A 557 -13.58 21.94 -2.88
C PRO A 557 -13.08 23.40 -2.91
N PRO A 558 -13.05 24.09 -1.76
CA PRO A 558 -12.46 25.43 -1.65
C PRO A 558 -10.98 25.42 -2.11
N PRO A 559 -10.48 26.49 -2.77
CA PRO A 559 -9.14 26.52 -3.40
C PRO A 559 -7.95 26.19 -2.48
N ASN A 560 -8.08 26.30 -1.17
CA ASN A 560 -7.01 26.07 -0.19
C ASN A 560 -7.23 24.83 0.68
N TRP A 561 -8.19 23.96 0.34
CA TRP A 561 -8.51 22.79 1.16
C TRP A 561 -7.67 21.57 0.80
N THR A 562 -7.86 21.05 -0.40
CA THR A 562 -7.19 19.83 -0.87
C THR A 562 -7.12 19.83 -2.39
N GLU A 563 -6.02 19.30 -2.93
CA GLU A 563 -5.90 18.95 -4.36
C GLU A 563 -6.26 17.46 -4.60
N LEU A 564 -6.92 16.81 -3.64
CA LEU A 564 -7.44 15.46 -3.80
C LEU A 564 -8.88 15.51 -4.31
N GLY A 565 -9.13 14.82 -5.42
CA GLY A 565 -10.47 14.51 -5.88
C GLY A 565 -11.01 13.21 -5.28
N SER A 566 -12.23 12.86 -5.69
CA SER A 566 -12.89 11.63 -5.24
C SER A 566 -12.01 10.40 -5.49
N GLY A 567 -12.01 9.48 -4.54
CA GLY A 567 -11.21 8.27 -4.55
C GLY A 567 -9.76 8.46 -4.17
N GLY A 568 -9.45 9.57 -3.48
CA GLY A 568 -8.07 9.89 -3.09
C GLY A 568 -7.16 10.09 -4.30
N ARG A 569 -7.73 10.45 -5.46
CA ARG A 569 -6.98 10.66 -6.70
C ARG A 569 -6.50 12.11 -6.73
N SER A 570 -5.23 12.34 -7.04
CA SER A 570 -4.70 13.70 -7.16
C SER A 570 -5.34 14.41 -8.35
N CYS A 571 -5.92 15.59 -8.14
CA CYS A 571 -6.45 16.42 -9.21
C CYS A 571 -5.35 16.79 -10.23
N ALA A 572 -4.12 16.99 -9.77
CA ALA A 572 -2.98 17.23 -10.66
C ALA A 572 -2.67 15.99 -11.54
N GLU A 573 -2.69 14.78 -10.98
CA GLU A 573 -2.47 13.55 -11.74
C GLU A 573 -3.62 13.25 -12.71
N LEU A 574 -4.86 13.56 -12.34
CA LEU A 574 -6.01 13.42 -13.22
C LEU A 574 -5.92 14.37 -14.41
N ARG A 575 -5.51 15.63 -14.19
CA ARG A 575 -5.24 16.59 -15.28
C ARG A 575 -4.09 16.09 -16.18
N ALA A 576 -3.01 15.60 -15.58
CA ALA A 576 -1.89 15.03 -16.33
C ALA A 576 -2.30 13.79 -17.13
N THR A 577 -3.22 12.97 -16.59
CA THR A 577 -3.78 11.80 -17.28
C THR A 577 -4.64 12.24 -18.46
N ALA A 578 -5.53 13.21 -18.28
CA ALA A 578 -6.33 13.76 -19.38
C ALA A 578 -5.45 14.30 -20.53
N ALA A 579 -4.36 15.00 -20.19
CA ALA A 579 -3.39 15.51 -21.16
C ALA A 579 -2.63 14.38 -21.86
N ARG A 580 -2.14 13.40 -21.11
CA ARG A 580 -1.39 12.24 -21.63
C ARG A 580 -2.24 11.40 -22.59
N GLU A 581 -3.50 11.18 -22.25
CA GLU A 581 -4.46 10.43 -23.06
C GLU A 581 -5.12 11.25 -24.18
N ARG A 582 -4.81 12.56 -24.24
CA ARG A 582 -5.34 13.49 -25.24
C ARG A 582 -6.87 13.51 -25.27
N LEU A 583 -7.50 13.47 -24.10
CA LEU A 583 -8.95 13.58 -23.99
C LEU A 583 -9.43 14.91 -24.56
N ASP A 584 -10.53 14.85 -25.32
CA ASP A 584 -11.24 16.03 -25.78
C ASP A 584 -11.89 16.78 -24.59
N ASP A 585 -12.47 17.94 -24.86
CA ASP A 585 -13.00 18.82 -23.80
C ASP A 585 -14.11 18.13 -23.00
N ALA A 586 -14.96 17.35 -23.68
CA ALA A 586 -16.03 16.59 -23.05
C ALA A 586 -15.48 15.47 -22.15
N GLY A 587 -14.54 14.65 -22.64
CA GLY A 587 -13.93 13.57 -21.87
C GLY A 587 -13.13 14.10 -20.67
N ARG A 588 -12.44 15.23 -20.85
CA ARG A 588 -11.72 15.91 -19.76
C ARG A 588 -12.65 16.46 -18.68
N ALA A 589 -13.73 17.14 -19.10
CA ALA A 589 -14.74 17.65 -18.18
C ALA A 589 -15.39 16.49 -17.41
N SER A 590 -15.76 15.41 -18.11
CA SER A 590 -16.31 14.20 -17.50
C SER A 590 -15.38 13.61 -16.44
N LEU A 591 -14.09 13.43 -16.76
CA LEU A 591 -13.11 12.93 -15.79
C LEU A 591 -12.96 13.85 -14.57
N LEU A 592 -12.71 15.14 -14.78
CA LEU A 592 -12.35 16.05 -13.69
C LEU A 592 -13.54 16.46 -12.83
N VAL A 593 -14.70 16.76 -13.43
CA VAL A 593 -15.90 17.16 -12.70
C VAL A 593 -16.42 16.01 -11.83
N SER A 594 -16.40 14.76 -12.32
CA SER A 594 -16.75 13.56 -11.52
C SER A 594 -15.91 13.41 -10.25
N HIS A 595 -14.64 13.82 -10.34
CA HIS A 595 -13.70 13.77 -9.24
C HIS A 595 -13.75 15.00 -8.33
N HIS A 596 -14.66 15.94 -8.58
CA HIS A 596 -14.68 17.25 -7.91
C HIS A 596 -13.35 18.02 -8.09
N CYS A 597 -12.68 17.82 -9.24
CA CYS A 597 -11.46 18.53 -9.60
C CYS A 597 -11.77 19.61 -10.65
N ARG A 598 -11.26 20.83 -10.45
CA ARG A 598 -11.31 21.88 -11.50
C ARG A 598 -10.37 21.52 -12.66
N CYS A 599 -10.71 21.95 -13.88
CA CYS A 599 -9.95 21.73 -15.10
C CYS A 599 -8.58 22.42 -15.12
N GLY A 600 -8.42 23.55 -14.42
CA GLY A 600 -7.15 24.30 -14.35
C GLY A 600 -6.96 25.30 -15.51
N GLU A 601 -5.85 26.03 -15.48
CA GLU A 601 -5.62 27.22 -16.33
C GLU A 601 -5.20 26.90 -17.78
N GLU A 602 -4.73 25.69 -18.09
CA GLU A 602 -4.25 25.31 -19.43
C GLU A 602 -5.38 25.05 -20.47
N ALA A 603 -6.65 25.38 -20.13
CA ALA A 603 -7.88 25.23 -20.94
C ALA A 603 -8.35 23.76 -21.17
N PRO A 604 -9.63 23.44 -21.48
CA PRO A 604 -10.84 24.27 -21.52
C PRO A 604 -12.11 23.50 -21.04
N CYS A 605 -12.58 23.71 -19.81
CA CYS A 605 -13.96 23.31 -19.46
C CYS A 605 -14.76 24.33 -18.60
N PRO A 606 -14.60 25.67 -18.78
CA PRO A 606 -15.23 26.66 -17.91
C PRO A 606 -16.76 26.60 -17.93
N GLU A 607 -17.34 26.22 -19.07
CA GLU A 607 -18.79 26.01 -19.17
C GLU A 607 -19.25 24.84 -18.30
N ALA A 608 -18.54 23.70 -18.33
CA ALA A 608 -18.84 22.54 -17.51
C ALA A 608 -18.69 22.85 -16.01
N GLU A 609 -17.62 23.55 -15.61
CA GLU A 609 -17.45 24.01 -14.22
C GLU A 609 -18.59 24.94 -13.79
N ALA A 610 -18.94 25.92 -14.63
CA ALA A 610 -20.02 26.86 -14.34
C ALA A 610 -21.37 26.17 -14.22
N ILE A 611 -21.62 25.12 -15.01
CA ILE A 611 -22.82 24.29 -14.93
C ILE A 611 -22.85 23.50 -13.62
N ALA A 612 -21.75 22.83 -13.27
CA ALA A 612 -21.67 22.05 -12.02
C ALA A 612 -21.86 22.95 -10.78
N ASP A 613 -21.13 24.07 -10.70
CA ASP A 613 -21.28 25.07 -9.64
C ASP A 613 -22.68 25.73 -9.67
N GLY A 614 -23.27 25.89 -10.85
CA GLY A 614 -24.63 26.39 -11.03
C GLY A 614 -25.69 25.44 -10.46
N CYS A 615 -25.56 24.13 -10.70
CA CYS A 615 -26.43 23.12 -10.11
C CYS A 615 -26.28 23.08 -8.58
N ALA A 616 -25.05 23.19 -8.06
CA ALA A 616 -24.79 23.28 -6.62
C ALA A 616 -25.54 24.46 -5.98
N ARG A 617 -25.40 25.67 -6.55
CA ARG A 617 -26.08 26.89 -6.05
C ARG A 617 -27.60 26.82 -6.08
N ARG A 618 -28.18 26.10 -7.04
CA ARG A 618 -29.64 25.86 -7.10
C ARG A 618 -30.09 24.73 -6.16
N GLY A 619 -29.17 23.99 -5.56
CA GLY A 619 -29.48 22.81 -4.74
C GLY A 619 -29.96 21.61 -5.57
N GLU A 620 -29.53 21.52 -6.83
CA GLU A 620 -29.92 20.46 -7.77
C GLU A 620 -28.86 19.35 -7.86
N ILE A 621 -27.83 19.40 -7.02
CA ILE A 621 -26.78 18.37 -6.98
C ILE A 621 -27.31 17.07 -6.33
N PRO A 622 -26.71 15.91 -6.67
CA PRO A 622 -27.11 14.61 -6.12
C PRO A 622 -26.88 14.41 -4.61
N PHE A 623 -26.36 15.42 -3.91
CA PHE A 623 -25.99 15.35 -2.51
C PHE A 623 -26.84 16.32 -1.70
N GLU A 624 -27.38 15.83 -0.59
CA GLU A 624 -28.05 16.67 0.41
C GLU A 624 -27.00 17.20 1.40
N ASP A 625 -27.19 18.43 1.87
CA ASP A 625 -26.19 19.16 2.66
C ASP A 625 -26.19 18.81 4.15
#